data_AF-A0AAV8WU80-F1
#
_entry.id   AF-A0AAV8WU80-F1
#
_cell.length_a   1.000
_cell.length_b   1.000
_cell.length_c   1.000
_cell.angle_alpha   90.00
_cell.angle_beta   90.00
_cell.angle_gamma   90.00
#
_symmetry.space_group_name_H-M   'P 1'
#
loop_
_entity.id
_entity.type
_entity.pdbx_description
1 polymer ?
#
loop_
_entity_poly.entity_id
_entity_poly.type
_entity_poly.pdbx_seq_one_letter_code
_entity_poly.pdbx_strand_id
1 'polypeptide(L)'
;MWMKTFKDLLLKSFPNLTESEINDFLPKKEILNSLKIVTHDEVVVQVYTVQKRPVIFDVRGRIFPTIFFLWKFPDIVYAFTTHRQVMNFIASGADLMLPGVVTPPIQPGISKYGNVSENDTVCVNLSSNKAAIAVGVASQSSSSMALANSRGKCVIIHHFYGDNLCTLEGMPVLPIPNLGPPPNGYNLRILMKIFLNLIAQEDVTLVEKRMKVKKMYQKIYSLKT
;
A
#
# COMPACT_ATOMS: atom_id res chain seq x y z
N MET A 1 -1.76 -1.85 -28.72
CA MET A 1 -0.39 -2.19 -28.28
C MET A 1 -0.07 -1.58 -26.91
N TRP A 2 -0.22 -0.25 -26.73
CA TRP A 2 0.05 0.45 -25.47
C TRP A 2 -0.74 -0.04 -24.23
N MET A 3 -2.04 -0.32 -24.37
CA MET A 3 -2.85 -0.80 -23.24
C MET A 3 -2.37 -2.16 -22.69
N LYS A 4 -1.86 -3.06 -23.55
CA LYS A 4 -1.32 -4.36 -23.12
C LYS A 4 -0.07 -4.15 -22.26
N THR A 5 0.88 -3.33 -22.75
CA THR A 5 2.10 -2.97 -22.04
C THR A 5 1.82 -2.33 -20.68
N PHE A 6 0.79 -1.49 -20.58
CA PHE A 6 0.38 -0.89 -19.31
C PHE A 6 -0.17 -1.92 -18.31
N LYS A 7 -0.98 -2.88 -18.78
CA LYS A 7 -1.46 -3.98 -17.93
C LYS A 7 -0.30 -4.85 -17.44
N ASP A 8 0.63 -5.18 -18.32
CA ASP A 8 1.83 -5.95 -17.97
C ASP A 8 2.68 -5.19 -16.92
N LEU A 9 2.79 -3.87 -17.05
CA LEU A 9 3.45 -3.01 -16.06
C LEU A 9 2.77 -3.05 -14.69
N LEU A 10 1.44 -2.99 -14.64
CA LEU A 10 0.68 -3.08 -13.39
C LEU A 10 0.83 -4.44 -12.73
N LEU A 11 0.70 -5.54 -13.47
CA LEU A 11 0.84 -6.91 -12.94
C LEU A 11 2.26 -7.16 -12.41
N LYS A 12 3.28 -6.66 -13.11
CA LYS A 12 4.67 -6.77 -12.68
C LYS A 12 4.95 -5.94 -11.42
N SER A 13 4.41 -4.73 -11.34
CA SER A 13 4.67 -3.80 -10.22
C SER A 13 3.85 -4.15 -8.98
N PHE A 14 2.66 -4.72 -9.17
CA PHE A 14 1.71 -5.06 -8.11
C PHE A 14 1.25 -6.52 -8.26
N PRO A 15 2.05 -7.49 -7.82
CA PRO A 15 1.74 -8.92 -7.98
C PRO A 15 0.49 -9.37 -7.19
N ASN A 16 -0.06 -8.49 -6.36
CA ASN A 16 -1.32 -8.67 -5.63
C ASN A 16 -2.57 -8.39 -6.46
N LEU A 17 -2.40 -7.79 -7.64
CA LEU A 17 -3.46 -7.49 -8.57
C LEU A 17 -3.70 -8.70 -9.49
N THR A 18 -4.96 -9.03 -9.75
CA THR A 18 -5.32 -10.10 -10.71
C THR A 18 -5.67 -9.53 -12.08
N GLU A 19 -5.56 -10.35 -13.13
CA GLU A 19 -5.95 -9.94 -14.48
C GLU A 19 -7.44 -9.55 -14.57
N SER A 20 -8.31 -10.23 -13.83
CA SER A 20 -9.74 -9.90 -13.76
C SER A 20 -9.96 -8.50 -13.20
N GLU A 21 -9.34 -8.20 -12.04
CA GLU A 21 -9.41 -6.90 -11.39
C GLU A 21 -8.94 -5.76 -12.32
N ILE A 22 -7.88 -6.00 -13.12
CA ILE A 22 -7.41 -5.04 -14.13
C ILE A 22 -8.40 -4.88 -15.28
N ASN A 23 -8.96 -5.97 -15.78
CA ASN A 23 -9.88 -5.93 -16.92
C ASN A 23 -11.19 -5.20 -16.56
N ASP A 24 -11.64 -5.35 -15.32
CA ASP A 24 -12.81 -4.65 -14.79
C ASP A 24 -12.52 -3.14 -14.59
N PHE A 25 -11.30 -2.80 -14.15
CA PHE A 25 -10.89 -1.40 -13.98
C PHE A 25 -10.55 -0.69 -15.29
N LEU A 26 -10.01 -1.41 -16.28
CA LEU A 26 -9.62 -0.90 -17.61
C LEU A 26 -10.39 -1.64 -18.72
N PRO A 27 -11.69 -1.37 -18.88
CA PRO A 27 -12.44 -1.89 -20.02
C PRO A 27 -11.87 -1.35 -21.33
N LYS A 28 -12.03 -2.09 -22.43
CA LYS A 28 -11.37 -1.84 -23.73
C LYS A 28 -11.57 -0.42 -24.32
N LYS A 29 -12.52 0.37 -23.82
CA LYS A 29 -12.84 1.71 -24.31
C LYS A 29 -12.13 2.84 -23.56
N GLU A 30 -11.41 2.55 -22.47
CA GLU A 30 -10.74 3.59 -21.69
C GLU A 30 -9.52 4.17 -22.41
N ILE A 31 -9.38 5.49 -22.31
CA ILE A 31 -8.23 6.22 -22.85
C ILE A 31 -7.17 6.31 -21.75
N LEU A 32 -6.03 5.66 -22.01
CA LEU A 32 -4.82 5.77 -21.19
C LEU A 32 -3.99 6.96 -21.71
N ASN A 33 -3.69 7.90 -20.81
CA ASN A 33 -2.76 8.99 -21.09
C ASN A 33 -1.50 8.84 -20.24
N SER A 34 -0.39 9.35 -20.74
CA SER A 34 0.86 9.43 -20.00
C SER A 34 1.43 10.84 -20.11
N LEU A 35 1.75 11.46 -18.99
CA LEU A 35 2.25 12.82 -18.89
C LEU A 35 3.51 12.89 -18.05
N LYS A 36 4.44 13.76 -18.45
CA LYS A 36 5.68 14.00 -17.72
C LYS A 36 5.54 15.27 -16.93
N ILE A 37 5.81 15.19 -15.63
CA ILE A 37 5.95 16.35 -14.76
C ILE A 37 7.40 16.43 -14.30
N VAL A 38 7.86 17.63 -14.03
CA VAL A 38 9.19 17.89 -13.48
C VAL A 38 8.99 18.49 -12.10
N THR A 39 9.57 17.88 -11.08
CA THR A 39 9.53 18.42 -9.72
C THR A 39 10.42 19.65 -9.61
N HIS A 40 10.30 20.39 -8.50
CA HIS A 40 11.19 21.51 -8.19
C HIS A 40 12.68 21.09 -8.20
N ASP A 41 12.97 19.86 -7.79
CA ASP A 41 14.33 19.31 -7.73
C ASP A 41 14.76 18.63 -9.06
N GLU A 42 14.16 19.06 -10.17
CA GLU A 42 14.45 18.60 -11.54
C GLU A 42 14.25 17.09 -11.76
N VAL A 43 13.47 16.43 -10.89
CA VAL A 43 13.15 15.01 -11.07
C VAL A 43 11.99 14.88 -12.05
N VAL A 44 12.25 14.16 -13.16
CA VAL A 44 11.20 13.80 -14.12
C VAL A 44 10.38 12.65 -13.54
N VAL A 45 9.07 12.89 -13.41
CA VAL A 45 8.09 11.90 -12.98
C VAL A 45 7.13 11.63 -14.14
N GLN A 46 7.01 10.37 -14.53
CA GLN A 46 6.08 9.94 -15.58
C GLN A 46 4.79 9.46 -14.91
N VAL A 47 3.71 10.19 -15.10
CA VAL A 47 2.39 9.87 -14.55
C VAL A 47 1.54 9.21 -15.62
N TYR A 48 0.81 8.16 -15.26
CA TYR A 48 -0.15 7.49 -16.12
C TYR A 48 -1.56 7.76 -15.59
N THR A 49 -2.44 8.25 -16.46
CA THR A 49 -3.80 8.62 -16.09
C THR A 49 -4.84 7.85 -16.91
N VAL A 50 -5.98 7.61 -16.28
CA VAL A 50 -7.18 7.03 -16.89
C VAL A 50 -8.32 7.97 -16.56
N GLN A 51 -9.08 8.41 -17.57
CA GLN A 51 -10.11 9.45 -17.42
C GLN A 51 -9.56 10.73 -16.73
N LYS A 52 -8.34 11.13 -17.11
CA LYS A 52 -7.61 12.27 -16.51
C LYS A 52 -7.30 12.15 -15.02
N ARG A 53 -7.52 10.98 -14.40
CA ARG A 53 -7.13 10.72 -13.01
C ARG A 53 -5.84 9.92 -12.97
N PRO A 54 -4.85 10.33 -12.17
CA PRO A 54 -3.61 9.60 -12.08
C PRO A 54 -3.87 8.25 -11.40
N VAL A 55 -3.27 7.21 -11.97
CA VAL A 55 -3.43 5.82 -11.54
C VAL A 55 -2.12 5.36 -10.91
N ILE A 56 -1.02 5.51 -11.65
CA ILE A 56 0.33 5.23 -11.18
C ILE A 56 1.27 6.36 -11.60
N PHE A 57 2.41 6.46 -10.94
CA PHE A 57 3.49 7.34 -11.35
C PHE A 57 4.84 6.62 -11.23
N ASP A 58 5.74 6.93 -12.15
CA ASP A 58 7.10 6.41 -12.22
C ASP A 58 8.07 7.52 -11.81
N VAL A 59 8.86 7.23 -10.78
CA VAL A 59 10.00 8.04 -10.37
C VAL A 59 11.27 7.24 -10.59
N ARG A 60 12.08 7.64 -11.59
CA ARG A 60 13.39 7.02 -11.89
C ARG A 60 13.34 5.50 -12.10
N GLY A 61 12.32 5.01 -12.79
CA GLY A 61 12.11 3.59 -13.10
C GLY A 61 11.35 2.81 -12.03
N ARG A 62 10.94 3.47 -10.93
CA ARG A 62 10.19 2.86 -9.84
C ARG A 62 8.73 3.30 -9.90
N ILE A 63 7.85 2.31 -10.03
CA ILE A 63 6.40 2.51 -10.12
C ILE A 63 5.76 2.59 -8.74
N PHE A 64 4.93 3.61 -8.54
CA PHE A 64 4.13 3.84 -7.36
C PHE A 64 2.64 3.93 -7.71
N PRO A 65 1.76 3.35 -6.89
CA PRO A 65 0.33 3.55 -7.04
C PRO A 65 -0.05 4.94 -6.51
N THR A 66 -1.08 5.54 -7.09
CA THR A 66 -1.70 6.73 -6.50
C THR A 66 -2.67 6.35 -5.39
N ILE A 67 -3.07 7.32 -4.56
CA ILE A 67 -4.15 7.08 -3.59
C ILE A 67 -5.46 6.68 -4.29
N PHE A 68 -5.75 7.23 -5.47
CA PHE A 68 -6.95 6.89 -6.24
C PHE A 68 -6.95 5.43 -6.69
N PHE A 69 -5.81 4.92 -7.13
CA PHE A 69 -5.67 3.52 -7.50
C PHE A 69 -5.81 2.61 -6.26
N LEU A 70 -5.24 3.01 -5.13
CA LEU A 70 -5.41 2.30 -3.86
C LEU A 70 -6.83 2.37 -3.31
N TRP A 71 -7.64 3.36 -3.65
CA TRP A 71 -9.06 3.36 -3.26
C TRP A 71 -9.85 2.30 -4.01
N LYS A 72 -9.40 1.89 -5.21
CA LYS A 72 -9.97 0.76 -5.96
C LYS A 72 -9.36 -0.55 -5.51
N PHE A 73 -8.06 -0.56 -5.22
CA PHE A 73 -7.31 -1.75 -4.85
C PHE A 73 -6.54 -1.53 -3.55
N PRO A 74 -7.23 -1.48 -2.39
CA PRO A 74 -6.61 -1.06 -1.12
C PRO A 74 -5.61 -2.07 -0.53
N ASP A 75 -5.53 -3.27 -1.13
CA ASP A 75 -4.79 -4.41 -0.60
C ASP A 75 -3.55 -4.78 -1.42
N ILE A 76 -3.19 -3.97 -2.42
CA ILE A 76 -2.08 -4.29 -3.33
C ILE A 76 -0.71 -3.99 -2.72
N VAL A 77 -0.65 -3.09 -1.73
CA VAL A 77 0.55 -2.76 -0.95
C VAL A 77 0.24 -2.84 0.54
N TYR A 78 1.27 -2.94 1.38
CA TYR A 78 1.09 -2.91 2.83
C TYR A 78 0.63 -1.51 3.28
N ALA A 79 -0.34 -1.47 4.20
CA ALA A 79 -0.90 -0.24 4.74
C ALA A 79 -0.48 -0.04 6.20
N PHE A 80 0.19 1.07 6.49
CA PHE A 80 0.37 1.56 7.86
C PHE A 80 -0.86 2.37 8.28
N THR A 81 -1.42 2.05 9.44
CA THR A 81 -2.55 2.79 9.99
C THR A 81 -2.06 3.92 10.89
N THR A 82 -2.67 5.10 10.76
CA THR A 82 -2.36 6.26 11.60
C THR A 82 -3.64 6.90 12.18
N HIS A 83 -3.44 7.86 13.09
CA HIS A 83 -4.52 8.64 13.68
C HIS A 83 -4.91 9.83 12.79
N ARG A 84 -6.15 10.29 12.92
CA ARG A 84 -6.67 11.43 12.13
C ARG A 84 -5.82 12.70 12.30
N GLN A 85 -5.28 12.94 13.49
CA GLN A 85 -4.43 14.11 13.78
C GLN A 85 -3.14 14.11 12.94
N VAL A 86 -2.63 12.92 12.56
CA VAL A 86 -1.39 12.79 11.78
C VAL A 86 -1.58 13.23 10.33
N MET A 87 -2.81 13.16 9.82
CA MET A 87 -3.16 13.59 8.46
C MET A 87 -2.74 15.04 8.18
N ASN A 88 -2.90 15.95 9.14
CA ASN A 88 -2.58 17.37 8.93
C ASN A 88 -1.06 17.59 8.75
N PHE A 89 -0.24 16.80 9.44
CA PHE A 89 1.21 16.85 9.27
C PHE A 89 1.61 16.29 7.90
N ILE A 90 1.04 15.16 7.49
CA ILE A 90 1.28 14.58 6.16
C ILE A 90 0.84 15.56 5.05
N ALA A 91 -0.32 16.20 5.21
CA ALA A 91 -0.84 17.20 4.28
C ALA A 91 0.09 18.43 4.15
N SER A 92 0.95 18.66 5.14
CA SER A 92 1.99 19.69 5.11
C SER A 92 3.31 19.20 4.49
N GLY A 93 3.32 18.01 3.90
CA GLY A 93 4.49 17.39 3.27
C GLY A 93 5.39 16.59 4.22
N ALA A 94 4.95 16.30 5.45
CA ALA A 94 5.75 15.53 6.40
C ALA A 94 5.70 14.01 6.15
N ASP A 95 6.78 13.34 6.54
CA ASP A 95 6.85 11.88 6.60
C ASP A 95 6.03 11.31 7.76
N LEU A 96 5.59 10.05 7.63
CA LEU A 96 4.97 9.35 8.76
C LEU A 96 6.06 8.88 9.73
N MET A 97 6.02 9.39 10.95
CA MET A 97 6.92 8.99 12.04
C MET A 97 6.35 7.78 12.79
N LEU A 98 7.22 6.92 13.34
CA LEU A 98 6.81 5.72 14.10
C LEU A 98 5.84 5.99 15.27
N PRO A 99 5.94 7.09 16.06
CA PRO A 99 4.93 7.43 17.07
C PRO A 99 3.52 7.63 16.52
N GLY A 100 3.39 8.00 15.24
CA GLY A 100 2.10 8.22 14.59
C GLY A 100 1.45 6.93 14.09
N VAL A 101 2.15 5.79 14.13
CA VAL A 101 1.63 4.51 13.65
C VAL A 101 0.76 3.86 14.71
N VAL A 102 -0.48 3.55 14.34
CA VAL A 102 -1.37 2.70 15.12
C VAL A 102 -0.92 1.26 14.95
N THR A 103 -0.37 0.69 16.02
CA THR A 103 0.04 -0.70 16.03
C THR A 103 -1.10 -1.61 16.50
N PRO A 104 -1.34 -2.76 15.86
CA PRO A 104 -2.31 -3.73 16.33
C PRO A 104 -1.91 -4.30 17.70
N PRO A 105 -2.85 -4.97 18.41
CA PRO A 105 -2.53 -5.68 19.64
C PRO A 105 -1.36 -6.66 19.43
N ILE A 106 -0.56 -6.85 20.47
CA ILE A 106 0.61 -7.75 20.43
C ILE A 106 0.13 -9.17 20.07
N GLN A 107 0.72 -9.73 19.02
CA GLN A 107 0.50 -11.12 18.61
C GLN A 107 1.83 -11.89 18.65
N PRO A 108 1.89 -13.06 19.30
CA PRO A 108 3.11 -13.85 19.36
C PRO A 108 3.65 -14.19 17.96
N GLY A 109 4.92 -13.87 17.71
CA GLY A 109 5.61 -14.21 16.46
C GLY A 109 5.35 -13.29 15.27
N ILE A 110 4.63 -12.17 15.44
CA ILE A 110 4.40 -11.19 14.37
C ILE A 110 4.81 -9.80 14.86
N SER A 111 5.69 -9.11 14.11
CA SER A 111 6.10 -7.75 14.43
C SER A 111 4.90 -6.82 14.38
N LYS A 112 4.77 -5.91 15.36
CA LYS A 112 3.69 -4.90 15.43
C LYS A 112 3.67 -3.93 14.24
N TYR A 113 4.69 -3.94 13.40
CA TYR A 113 4.79 -3.19 12.14
C TYR A 113 4.66 -4.08 10.89
N GLY A 114 4.09 -5.29 11.03
CA GLY A 114 3.90 -6.24 9.94
C GLY A 114 5.19 -6.90 9.48
N ASN A 115 5.22 -7.23 8.18
CA ASN A 115 6.36 -7.85 7.51
C ASN A 115 6.71 -7.03 6.27
N VAL A 116 7.41 -5.92 6.50
CA VAL A 116 7.77 -4.91 5.52
C VAL A 116 9.29 -4.80 5.51
N SER A 117 9.88 -4.78 4.32
CA SER A 117 11.31 -4.53 4.12
C SER A 117 11.56 -3.04 3.96
N GLU A 118 12.78 -2.62 4.25
CA GLU A 118 13.20 -1.25 3.91
C GLU A 118 13.03 -1.01 2.41
N ASN A 119 12.60 0.19 2.06
CA ASN A 119 12.27 0.59 0.70
C ASN A 119 11.09 -0.15 0.07
N ASP A 120 10.29 -0.95 0.79
CA ASP A 120 9.03 -1.48 0.22
C ASP A 120 8.05 -0.34 -0.08
N THR A 121 7.30 -0.46 -1.19
CA THR A 121 6.19 0.47 -1.48
C THR A 121 5.04 0.19 -0.51
N VAL A 122 4.63 1.21 0.22
CA VAL A 122 3.58 1.13 1.24
C VAL A 122 2.62 2.31 1.14
N CYS A 123 1.46 2.18 1.78
CA CYS A 123 0.50 3.27 1.91
C CYS A 123 0.18 3.57 3.37
N VAL A 124 -0.43 4.73 3.60
CA VAL A 124 -0.91 5.16 4.92
C VAL A 124 -2.43 5.29 4.85
N ASN A 125 -3.13 4.71 5.82
CA ASN A 125 -4.57 4.86 6.00
C ASN A 125 -4.91 5.32 7.43
N LEU A 126 -6.20 5.54 7.71
CA LEU A 126 -6.65 5.97 9.03
C LEU A 126 -7.22 4.79 9.82
N SER A 127 -7.15 4.88 11.14
CA SER A 127 -7.82 3.93 12.04
C SER A 127 -9.34 3.85 11.82
N SER A 128 -9.95 4.91 11.27
CA SER A 128 -11.37 4.97 10.95
C SER A 128 -11.71 4.55 9.51
N ASN A 129 -10.72 4.50 8.61
CA ASN A 129 -10.99 4.29 7.19
C ASN A 129 -9.76 3.71 6.45
N LYS A 130 -9.97 2.61 5.75
CA LYS A 130 -8.95 1.89 4.96
C LYS A 130 -8.50 2.66 3.71
N ALA A 131 -9.28 3.63 3.24
CA ALA A 131 -8.88 4.47 2.11
C ALA A 131 -7.51 5.11 2.35
N ALA A 132 -6.59 4.89 1.41
CA ALA A 132 -5.24 5.44 1.49
C ALA A 132 -5.28 6.97 1.48
N ILE A 133 -4.56 7.59 2.41
CA ILE A 133 -4.38 9.03 2.50
C ILE A 133 -3.00 9.45 1.99
N ALA A 134 -2.05 8.52 1.92
CA ALA A 134 -0.73 8.75 1.36
C ALA A 134 -0.08 7.46 0.87
N VAL A 135 0.93 7.61 0.03
CA VAL A 135 1.78 6.56 -0.55
C VAL A 135 3.23 6.97 -0.43
N GLY A 136 4.09 5.99 -0.16
CA GLY A 136 5.51 6.22 0.01
C GLY A 136 6.29 4.92 0.07
N VAL A 137 7.48 5.01 0.66
CA VAL A 137 8.35 3.86 0.92
C VAL A 137 8.58 3.67 2.41
N ALA A 138 8.65 2.42 2.85
CA ALA A 138 9.06 2.11 4.21
C ALA A 138 10.52 2.58 4.43
N SER A 139 10.73 3.43 5.42
CA SER A 139 12.06 3.97 5.73
C SER A 139 13.00 2.92 6.33
N GLN A 140 12.44 1.85 6.89
CA GLN A 140 13.16 0.82 7.65
C GLN A 140 12.40 -0.51 7.52
N SER A 141 13.03 -1.64 7.80
CA SER A 141 12.33 -2.92 7.90
C SER A 141 11.49 -3.03 9.19
N SER A 142 10.46 -3.87 9.21
CA SER A 142 9.62 -4.10 10.41
C SER A 142 10.42 -4.60 11.62
N SER A 143 11.55 -5.28 11.42
CA SER A 143 12.47 -5.67 12.50
C SER A 143 13.19 -4.45 13.07
N SER A 144 13.72 -3.58 12.22
CA SER A 144 14.38 -2.34 12.62
C SER A 144 13.40 -1.37 13.30
N MET A 145 12.18 -1.23 12.77
CA MET A 145 11.12 -0.41 13.39
C MET A 145 10.77 -0.90 14.80
N ALA A 146 10.78 -2.22 15.02
CA ALA A 146 10.52 -2.81 16.34
C ALA A 146 11.64 -2.48 17.35
N LEU A 147 12.89 -2.46 16.90
CA LEU A 147 14.06 -2.11 17.71
C LEU A 147 14.19 -0.59 17.96
N ALA A 148 13.60 0.23 17.09
CA ALA A 148 13.69 1.69 17.15
C ALA A 148 12.89 2.33 18.30
N ASN A 149 12.20 1.54 19.14
CA ASN A 149 11.44 2.02 20.30
C ASN A 149 10.50 3.20 19.99
N SER A 150 9.79 3.08 18.85
CA SER A 150 8.86 4.10 18.33
C SER A 150 9.52 5.45 18.04
N ARG A 151 10.77 5.49 17.57
CA ARG A 151 11.46 6.74 17.17
C ARG A 151 11.94 6.67 15.73
N GLY A 152 11.85 7.79 15.03
CA GLY A 152 12.30 7.91 13.64
C GLY A 152 11.17 7.76 12.62
N LYS A 153 11.56 7.77 11.33
CA LYS A 153 10.65 7.71 10.19
C LYS A 153 10.14 6.28 9.99
N CYS A 154 8.85 6.15 9.76
CA CYS A 154 8.20 4.90 9.37
C CYS A 154 8.04 4.86 7.84
N VAL A 155 7.44 5.90 7.26
CA VAL A 155 7.19 5.99 5.81
C VAL A 155 7.69 7.33 5.29
N ILE A 156 8.53 7.29 4.26
CA ILE A 156 8.92 8.47 3.49
C ILE A 156 7.82 8.71 2.44
N ILE A 157 7.12 9.84 2.53
CA ILE A 157 5.93 10.09 1.73
C ILE A 157 6.31 10.65 0.35
N HIS A 158 5.67 10.16 -0.70
CA HIS A 158 5.87 10.61 -2.08
C HIS A 158 4.62 11.22 -2.70
N HIS A 159 3.45 10.79 -2.25
CA HIS A 159 2.16 11.28 -2.73
C HIS A 159 1.14 11.22 -1.59
N PHE A 160 0.34 12.26 -1.43
CA PHE A 160 -0.67 12.33 -0.37
C PHE A 160 -1.94 13.05 -0.81
N TYR A 161 -3.00 12.85 -0.03
CA TYR A 161 -4.31 13.44 -0.27
C TYR A 161 -4.24 14.98 -0.25
N GLY A 162 -4.62 15.59 -1.37
CA GLY A 162 -4.67 17.05 -1.53
C GLY A 162 -3.41 17.66 -2.16
N ASP A 163 -2.42 16.86 -2.52
CA ASP A 163 -1.22 17.36 -3.21
C ASP A 163 -1.48 17.75 -4.68
N ASN A 164 -0.43 18.24 -5.36
CA ASN A 164 -0.50 18.67 -6.75
C ASN A 164 -0.80 17.51 -7.73
N LEU A 165 -0.50 16.27 -7.34
CA LEU A 165 -0.85 15.11 -8.16
C LEU A 165 -2.36 14.82 -8.07
N CYS A 166 -3.00 15.09 -6.93
CA CYS A 166 -4.46 14.97 -6.77
C CYS A 166 -5.24 15.95 -7.66
N THR A 167 -4.66 17.12 -7.93
CA THR A 167 -5.28 18.22 -8.69
C THR A 167 -4.74 18.37 -10.11
N LEU A 168 -3.99 17.35 -10.57
CA LEU A 168 -3.38 17.29 -11.88
C LEU A 168 -4.39 17.63 -12.99
N GLU A 169 -3.96 18.44 -13.96
CA GLU A 169 -4.81 18.96 -15.05
C GLU A 169 -6.06 19.73 -14.58
N GLY A 170 -6.03 20.33 -13.37
CA GLY A 170 -7.14 21.10 -12.81
C GLY A 170 -8.30 20.23 -12.32
N MET A 171 -8.08 18.92 -12.16
CA MET A 171 -9.10 18.02 -11.64
C MET A 171 -9.42 18.34 -10.18
N PRO A 172 -10.68 18.26 -9.75
CA PRO A 172 -11.02 18.46 -8.34
C PRO A 172 -10.51 17.29 -7.51
N VAL A 173 -10.08 17.61 -6.28
CA VAL A 173 -9.79 16.62 -5.25
C VAL A 173 -11.09 15.87 -4.93
N LEU A 174 -11.06 14.55 -5.08
CA LEU A 174 -12.19 13.71 -4.75
C LEU A 174 -12.37 13.60 -3.23
N PRO A 175 -13.60 13.45 -2.72
CA PRO A 175 -13.78 13.09 -1.31
C PRO A 175 -13.18 11.70 -1.05
N ILE A 176 -12.56 11.54 0.12
CA ILE A 176 -12.02 10.23 0.54
C ILE A 176 -13.20 9.26 0.67
N PRO A 177 -13.24 8.14 -0.08
CA PRO A 177 -14.34 7.19 0.00
C PRO A 177 -14.34 6.50 1.37
N ASN A 178 -15.53 6.18 1.89
CA ASN A 178 -15.64 5.38 3.10
C ASN A 178 -15.48 3.90 2.76
N LEU A 179 -14.32 3.32 3.05
CA LEU A 179 -14.03 1.89 2.85
C LEU A 179 -14.16 1.08 4.16
N GLY A 180 -14.67 1.71 5.23
CA GLY A 180 -14.71 1.12 6.57
C GLY A 180 -13.34 1.09 7.26
N PRO A 181 -13.28 0.80 8.56
CA PRO A 181 -12.03 0.75 9.30
C PRO A 181 -11.13 -0.39 8.79
N PRO A 182 -9.80 -0.24 8.85
CA PRO A 182 -8.90 -1.35 8.59
C PRO A 182 -9.19 -2.50 9.57
N PRO A 183 -9.01 -3.77 9.16
CA PRO A 183 -9.25 -4.90 10.03
C PRO A 183 -8.39 -4.82 11.30
N ASN A 184 -8.93 -5.28 12.44
CA ASN A 184 -8.21 -5.40 13.71
C ASN A 184 -7.17 -6.54 13.61
N GLY A 185 -6.10 -6.31 12.87
CA GLY A 185 -5.07 -7.31 12.55
C GLY A 185 -4.60 -7.21 11.10
N TYR A 186 -3.68 -8.08 10.73
CA TYR A 186 -3.10 -8.06 9.39
C TYR A 186 -4.13 -8.42 8.32
N ASN A 187 -3.97 -7.82 7.15
CA ASN A 187 -4.76 -8.10 5.97
C ASN A 187 -4.66 -9.59 5.57
N LEU A 188 -5.79 -10.31 5.58
CA LEU A 188 -5.81 -11.74 5.26
C LEU A 188 -5.26 -12.05 3.86
N ARG A 189 -5.44 -11.17 2.86
CA ARG A 189 -4.86 -11.38 1.52
C ARG A 189 -3.32 -11.35 1.58
N ILE A 190 -2.75 -10.43 2.34
CA ILE A 190 -1.30 -10.30 2.53
C ILE A 190 -0.78 -11.49 3.33
N LEU A 191 -1.42 -11.84 4.45
CA LEU A 191 -1.01 -13.00 5.25
C LEU A 191 -1.12 -14.31 4.46
N MET A 192 -2.15 -14.48 3.64
CA MET A 192 -2.33 -15.68 2.81
C MET A 192 -1.25 -15.78 1.74
N LYS A 193 -0.79 -14.67 1.18
CA LYS A 193 0.36 -14.66 0.25
C LYS A 193 1.70 -14.87 0.94
N ILE A 194 1.92 -14.30 2.13
CA ILE A 194 3.10 -14.63 2.96
C ILE A 194 3.11 -16.14 3.25
N PHE A 195 1.95 -16.70 3.62
CA PHE A 195 1.79 -18.14 3.84
C PHE A 195 2.07 -18.96 2.57
N LEU A 196 1.54 -18.56 1.42
CA LEU A 196 1.81 -19.22 0.13
C LEU A 196 3.29 -19.12 -0.27
N ASN A 197 3.96 -17.98 -0.07
CA ASN A 197 5.39 -17.82 -0.33
C ASN A 197 6.24 -18.66 0.63
N LEU A 198 5.88 -18.75 1.92
CA LEU A 198 6.52 -19.64 2.90
C LEU A 198 6.25 -21.13 2.61
N ILE A 199 5.16 -21.46 1.90
CA ILE A 199 4.91 -22.80 1.40
C ILE A 199 5.78 -23.10 0.17
N ALA A 200 5.93 -22.12 -0.73
CA ALA A 200 6.72 -22.23 -1.95
C ALA A 200 8.24 -22.30 -1.71
N GLN A 201 8.72 -21.79 -0.56
CA GLN A 201 10.07 -22.06 -0.09
C GLN A 201 10.11 -23.47 0.52
N GLU A 202 10.65 -24.43 -0.24
CA GLU A 202 10.87 -25.81 0.19
C GLU A 202 11.97 -25.88 1.25
N ASP A 203 11.61 -25.70 2.52
CA ASP A 203 12.50 -25.98 3.63
C ASP A 203 11.79 -26.80 4.71
N VAL A 204 12.30 -28.01 4.97
CA VAL A 204 11.64 -29.10 5.71
C VAL A 204 11.41 -28.76 7.18
N THR A 205 12.15 -27.80 7.73
CA THR A 205 12.00 -27.32 9.12
C THR A 205 10.75 -26.46 9.37
N LEU A 206 10.04 -26.04 8.31
CA LEU A 206 8.80 -25.25 8.41
C LEU A 206 7.54 -26.08 8.66
N VAL A 207 7.57 -27.42 8.60
CA VAL A 207 6.36 -28.27 8.75
C VAL A 207 5.70 -28.13 10.13
N GLU A 208 6.47 -28.00 11.20
CA GLU A 208 5.94 -27.77 12.55
C GLU A 208 5.39 -26.35 12.74
N LYS A 209 6.04 -25.34 12.13
CA LYS A 209 5.53 -23.97 12.06
C LYS A 209 4.25 -23.89 11.23
N ARG A 210 4.17 -24.64 10.12
CA ARG A 210 2.98 -24.77 9.25
C ARG A 210 1.78 -25.32 10.03
N MET A 211 1.96 -26.32 10.91
CA MET A 211 0.88 -26.83 11.77
C MET A 211 0.41 -25.83 12.84
N LYS A 212 1.34 -25.10 13.48
CA LYS A 212 0.98 -24.09 14.50
C LYS A 212 0.22 -22.91 13.88
N VAL A 213 0.63 -22.45 12.70
CA VAL A 213 -0.05 -21.37 11.97
C VAL A 213 -1.41 -21.83 11.43
N LYS A 214 -1.53 -23.06 10.89
CA LYS A 214 -2.82 -23.62 10.44
C LYS A 214 -3.83 -23.75 11.59
N LYS A 215 -3.38 -24.15 12.79
CA LYS A 215 -4.18 -24.14 14.02
C LYS A 215 -4.57 -22.73 14.47
N MET A 216 -3.67 -21.75 14.36
CA MET A 216 -3.96 -20.34 14.66
C MET A 216 -5.04 -19.77 13.71
N TYR A 217 -4.95 -20.07 12.41
CA TYR A 217 -5.94 -19.68 11.41
C TYR A 217 -7.32 -20.29 11.65
N GLN A 218 -7.39 -21.60 11.95
CA GLN A 218 -8.65 -22.26 12.30
C GLN A 218 -9.31 -21.64 13.54
N LYS A 219 -8.48 -21.25 14.53
CA LYS A 219 -8.95 -20.60 15.76
C LYS A 219 -9.45 -19.17 15.53
N ILE A 220 -8.87 -18.42 14.59
CA ILE A 220 -9.35 -17.09 14.20
C ILE A 220 -10.70 -17.17 13.46
N TYR A 221 -10.89 -18.19 12.61
CA TYR A 221 -12.15 -18.40 11.90
C TYR A 221 -13.28 -18.89 12.82
N SER A 222 -12.98 -19.72 13.81
CA SER A 222 -13.99 -20.21 14.79
C SER A 222 -14.43 -19.15 15.81
N LEU A 223 -13.74 -18.02 15.91
CA LEU A 223 -14.10 -16.90 16.80
C LEU A 223 -14.99 -15.85 16.09
N LYS A 224 -15.37 -16.09 14.83
CA LYS A 224 -16.27 -15.24 14.03
C LYS A 224 -17.66 -15.85 13.76
N THR A 225 -17.95 -17.00 14.37
CA THR A 225 -19.29 -17.58 14.52
C THR A 225 -19.75 -17.40 15.96
#